data_AF-E6Q4Z6-F1
#
_entry.id   AF-E6Q4Z6-F1
#
_cell.length_a   1.000
_cell.length_b   1.000
_cell.length_c   1.000
_cell.angle_alpha   90.00
_cell.angle_beta   90.00
_cell.angle_gamma   90.00
#
_symmetry.space_group_name_H-M   'P 1'
#
loop_
_entity.id
_entity.type
_entity.pdbx_description
1 polymer ?
#
loop_
_entity_poly.entity_id
_entity_poly.type
_entity_poly.pdbx_seq_one_letter_code
_entity_poly.pdbx_strand_id
1 'polypeptide(L)'
;MTPAPTLSGSHLGLFMALAPLTLGLIVYVVAYMAKRGEGSIVPPLGQTFACAKCGRRNVREHMVPANFEGAVAWYCDRCAEDTTSRAS
;
A
#
# COMPACT_ATOMS: atom_id res chain seq x y z
N MET A 1 54.08 11.37 -7.63
CA MET A 1 53.41 10.67 -8.75
C MET A 1 52.58 9.55 -8.15
N THR A 2 51.27 9.72 -8.06
CA THR A 2 50.34 8.66 -7.66
C THR A 2 50.16 7.69 -8.82
N PRO A 3 50.39 6.37 -8.65
CA PRO A 3 50.18 5.42 -9.73
C PRO A 3 48.69 5.39 -10.09
N ALA A 4 48.40 5.47 -11.39
CA ALA A 4 47.04 5.29 -11.90
C ALA A 4 46.57 3.86 -11.55
N PRO A 5 45.34 3.68 -11.04
CA PRO A 5 44.84 2.36 -10.71
C PRO A 5 44.70 1.53 -11.99
N THR A 6 45.59 0.57 -12.18
CA THR A 6 45.48 -0.46 -13.22
C THR A 6 44.43 -1.48 -12.75
N LEU A 7 43.18 -1.33 -13.21
CA LEU A 7 42.18 -2.38 -13.03
C LEU A 7 42.64 -3.63 -13.75
N SER A 8 42.96 -4.70 -13.02
CA SER A 8 43.23 -6.00 -13.63
C SER A 8 41.96 -6.51 -14.32
N GLY A 9 42.09 -7.18 -15.46
CA GLY A 9 40.95 -7.67 -16.25
C GLY A 9 40.00 -8.60 -15.48
N SER A 10 40.50 -9.24 -14.43
CA SER A 10 39.70 -10.02 -13.48
C SER A 10 38.68 -9.19 -12.70
N HIS A 11 39.01 -7.96 -12.30
CA HIS A 11 38.04 -7.06 -11.68
C HIS A 11 36.99 -6.61 -12.68
N LEU A 12 37.39 -6.27 -13.91
CA LEU A 12 36.46 -5.83 -14.96
C LEU A 12 35.43 -6.91 -15.32
N GLY A 13 35.87 -8.17 -15.42
CA GLY A 13 34.99 -9.31 -15.67
C GLY A 13 33.98 -9.55 -14.55
N LEU A 14 34.41 -9.40 -13.29
CA LEU A 14 33.53 -9.55 -12.13
C LEU A 14 32.50 -8.42 -12.05
N PHE A 15 32.88 -7.17 -12.35
CA PHE A 15 31.95 -6.06 -12.46
C PHE A 15 30.90 -6.28 -13.56
N MET A 16 31.30 -6.74 -14.75
CA MET A 16 30.36 -6.98 -15.84
C MET A 16 29.40 -8.15 -15.58
N ALA A 17 29.83 -9.15 -14.80
CA ALA A 17 28.96 -10.24 -14.36
C ALA A 17 27.99 -9.83 -13.24
N LEU A 18 28.45 -9.00 -12.29
CA LEU A 18 27.67 -8.65 -11.09
C LEU A 18 26.77 -7.42 -11.31
N ALA A 19 27.17 -6.47 -12.16
CA ALA A 19 26.43 -5.23 -12.43
C ALA A 19 24.98 -5.44 -12.91
N PRO A 20 24.67 -6.34 -13.86
CA PRO A 20 23.27 -6.54 -14.27
C PRO A 20 22.44 -7.21 -13.17
N LEU A 21 23.04 -8.07 -12.35
CA LEU A 21 22.36 -8.71 -11.21
C LEU A 21 22.02 -7.70 -10.12
N THR A 22 22.96 -6.81 -9.77
CA THR A 22 22.71 -5.77 -8.76
C THR A 22 21.69 -4.76 -9.25
N LEU A 23 21.75 -4.35 -10.52
CA LEU A 23 20.75 -3.46 -11.12
C LEU A 23 19.35 -4.11 -11.11
N GLY A 24 19.24 -5.37 -11.52
CA GLY A 24 17.99 -6.11 -11.51
C GLY A 24 17.40 -6.26 -10.10
N LEU A 25 18.25 -6.52 -9.10
CA LEU A 25 17.84 -6.61 -7.70
C LEU A 25 17.31 -5.26 -7.18
N ILE A 26 17.98 -4.15 -7.49
CA ILE A 26 17.54 -2.81 -7.09
C ILE A 26 16.16 -2.50 -7.71
N VAL A 27 15.99 -2.73 -9.02
CA VAL A 27 14.71 -2.49 -9.70
C VAL A 27 13.61 -3.37 -9.10
N TYR A 28 13.89 -4.63 -8.83
CA TYR A 28 12.95 -5.55 -8.18
C TYR A 28 12.53 -5.04 -6.80
N VAL A 29 13.48 -4.61 -5.96
CA VAL A 29 13.19 -4.10 -4.61
C VAL A 29 12.35 -2.83 -4.68
N VAL A 30 12.66 -1.90 -5.57
CA VAL A 30 11.87 -0.66 -5.75
C VAL A 30 10.45 -1.00 -6.20
N ALA A 31 10.30 -1.86 -7.20
CA ALA A 31 8.98 -2.30 -7.67
C ALA A 31 8.20 -3.05 -6.59
N TYR A 32 8.89 -3.86 -5.78
CA TYR A 32 8.30 -4.58 -4.66
C TYR A 32 7.80 -3.64 -3.56
N MET A 33 8.59 -2.63 -3.19
CA MET A 33 8.19 -1.63 -2.19
C MET A 33 7.04 -0.75 -2.70
N ALA A 34 7.07 -0.36 -3.98
CA ALA A 34 5.97 0.36 -4.61
C ALA A 34 4.67 -0.46 -4.55
N LYS A 35 4.71 -1.73 -4.93
CA LYS A 35 3.57 -2.64 -4.83
C LYS A 35 3.11 -2.94 -3.41
N ARG A 36 4.03 -2.97 -2.43
CA ARG A 36 3.65 -3.12 -1.01
C ARG A 36 2.84 -1.93 -0.50
N GLY A 37 3.08 -0.73 -1.03
CA GLY A 37 2.29 0.46 -0.71
C GLY A 37 0.85 0.40 -1.26
N GLU A 38 0.65 -0.32 -2.36
CA GLU A 38 -0.67 -0.57 -2.96
C GLU A 38 -1.43 -1.71 -2.26
N GLY A 39 -0.79 -2.35 -1.27
CA GLY A 39 -1.33 -3.45 -0.49
C GLY A 39 -2.44 -3.03 0.47
N SER A 40 -3.67 -3.11 -0.03
CA SER A 40 -4.91 -3.37 0.71
C SER A 40 -5.80 -2.17 1.05
N ILE A 41 -6.56 -1.72 0.05
CA ILE A 41 -7.91 -1.12 0.25
C ILE A 41 -8.89 -2.18 0.81
N VAL A 42 -8.45 -3.43 1.01
CA VAL A 42 -9.18 -4.42 1.81
C VAL A 42 -8.77 -4.22 3.27
N PRO A 43 -9.61 -3.62 4.13
CA PRO A 43 -9.26 -3.50 5.54
C PRO A 43 -9.03 -4.90 6.14
N PRO A 44 -8.06 -5.07 7.06
CA PRO A 44 -7.70 -6.38 7.58
C PRO A 44 -8.93 -7.11 8.16
N LEU A 45 -9.04 -8.40 7.83
CA LEU A 45 -10.07 -9.30 8.36
C LEU A 45 -10.06 -9.21 9.89
N GLY A 46 -11.17 -8.74 10.47
CA GLY A 46 -11.30 -8.49 11.91
C GLY A 46 -11.33 -7.02 12.34
N GLN A 47 -11.26 -6.05 11.42
CA GLN A 47 -11.47 -4.65 11.80
C GLN A 47 -12.93 -4.38 12.21
N THR A 48 -13.09 -3.88 13.43
CA THR A 48 -14.33 -3.23 13.87
C THR A 48 -14.31 -1.79 13.40
N PHE A 49 -15.29 -1.38 12.60
CA PHE A 49 -15.48 0.00 12.22
C PHE A 49 -16.30 0.71 13.29
N ALA A 50 -16.22 2.04 13.38
CA ALA A 50 -17.06 2.84 14.24
C ALA A 50 -18.09 3.60 13.38
N CYS A 51 -19.36 3.55 13.76
CA CYS A 51 -20.40 4.28 13.08
C CYS A 51 -20.17 5.79 13.24
N ALA A 52 -20.11 6.52 12.13
CA ALA A 52 -19.88 7.97 12.13
C ALA A 52 -20.99 8.78 12.81
N LYS A 53 -22.21 8.21 12.91
CA LYS A 53 -23.37 8.89 13.51
C LYS A 53 -23.55 8.60 15.01
N CYS A 54 -23.38 7.34 15.43
CA CYS A 54 -23.70 6.90 16.80
C CYS A 54 -22.51 6.32 17.57
N GLY A 55 -21.33 6.24 16.96
CA GLY A 55 -20.10 5.75 17.59
C GLY A 55 -20.06 4.24 17.89
N ARG A 56 -21.15 3.50 17.66
CA ARG A 56 -21.17 2.04 17.85
C ARG A 56 -20.16 1.35 16.95
N ARG A 57 -19.45 0.38 17.52
CA ARG A 57 -18.49 -0.44 16.80
C ARG A 57 -19.09 -1.78 16.45
N ASN A 58 -18.92 -2.20 15.21
CA ASN A 58 -19.37 -3.49 14.70
C ASN A 58 -18.36 -4.00 13.66
N VAL A 59 -18.44 -5.30 13.37
CA VAL A 59 -17.72 -5.92 12.26
C VAL A 59 -18.19 -5.36 10.92
N ARG A 60 -17.34 -5.43 9.91
CA ARG A 60 -17.59 -4.92 8.55
C ARG A 60 -18.92 -5.38 7.94
N GLU A 61 -19.33 -6.60 8.25
CA GLU A 61 -20.54 -7.24 7.72
C GLU A 61 -21.84 -6.53 8.16
N HIS A 62 -21.80 -5.78 9.27
CA HIS A 62 -22.94 -5.01 9.81
C HIS A 62 -22.73 -3.50 9.69
N MET A 63 -21.88 -3.07 8.74
CA MET A 63 -21.60 -1.67 8.48
C MET A 63 -21.79 -1.34 7.01
N VAL A 64 -22.51 -0.24 6.77
CA VAL A 64 -22.76 0.29 5.44
C VAL A 64 -21.73 1.39 5.14
N PRO A 65 -20.93 1.25 4.07
CA PRO A 65 -20.02 2.30 3.65
C PRO A 65 -20.78 3.40 2.89
N ALA A 66 -20.47 4.67 3.19
CA ALA A 66 -20.90 5.82 2.39
C ALA A 66 -19.66 6.59 1.91
N ASN A 67 -19.64 6.92 0.62
CA ASN A 67 -18.55 7.67 -0.01
C ASN A 67 -18.83 9.17 0.03
N PHE A 68 -17.91 9.95 0.60
CA PHE A 68 -17.94 11.41 0.60
C PHE A 68 -16.65 11.92 -0.02
N GLU A 69 -16.70 12.31 -1.31
CA GLU A 69 -15.63 13.03 -2.04
C GLU A 69 -14.18 12.61 -1.68
N GLY A 70 -13.91 11.31 -1.69
CA GLY A 70 -12.57 10.76 -1.43
C GLY A 70 -12.35 10.18 -0.02
N ALA A 71 -13.32 10.27 0.88
CA ALA A 71 -13.33 9.60 2.17
C ALA A 71 -14.50 8.61 2.28
N VAL A 72 -14.25 7.44 2.91
CA VAL A 72 -15.28 6.43 3.19
C VAL A 72 -15.64 6.50 4.67
N ALA A 73 -16.89 6.85 4.98
CA ALA A 73 -17.41 6.75 6.34
C ALA A 73 -18.27 5.50 6.48
N TRP A 74 -18.25 4.90 7.68
CA TRP A 74 -19.01 3.68 7.97
C TRP A 74 -20.20 4.01 8.87
N TYR A 75 -21.37 3.43 8.55
CA TYR A 75 -22.60 3.61 9.30
C TYR A 75 -23.16 2.28 9.77
N CYS A 76 -23.84 2.30 10.91
CA CYS A 76 -24.62 1.17 11.40
C CYS A 76 -25.87 0.97 10.53
N ASP A 77 -26.43 -0.25 10.42
CA ASP A 77 -27.64 -0.50 9.60
C ASP A 77 -28.79 0.49 9.90
N ARG A 78 -29.08 0.71 11.19
CA ARG A 78 -30.06 1.73 11.65
C ARG A 78 -29.72 3.16 11.23
N CYS A 79 -28.44 3.47 11.13
CA CYS A 79 -27.94 4.82 10.86
C CYS A 79 -27.86 5.09 9.36
N ALA A 80 -27.69 4.04 8.56
CA ALA A 80 -27.55 4.09 7.12
C ALA A 80 -28.84 4.52 6.44
N GLU A 81 -30.00 4.05 6.91
CA GLU A 81 -31.33 4.41 6.40
C GLU A 81 -31.55 5.94 6.37
N ASP A 82 -31.13 6.64 7.43
CA ASP A 82 -31.20 8.11 7.51
C ASP A 82 -30.17 8.84 6.64
N THR A 83 -29.12 8.14 6.21
CA THR A 83 -28.01 8.73 5.46
C THR A 83 -28.26 8.64 3.96
N THR A 84 -28.94 7.58 3.50
CA THR A 84 -29.30 7.41 2.08
C THR A 84 -30.33 8.43 1.61
N SER A 85 -31.27 8.83 2.48
CA SER A 85 -32.29 9.84 2.19
C SER A 85 -31.77 11.27 2.05
N ARG A 86 -30.53 11.54 2.49
CA ARG A 86 -29.89 12.86 2.41
C ARG A 86 -28.97 13.01 1.19
N ALA A 87 -28.69 11.91 0.49
CA ALA A 87 -27.77 11.84 -0.65
C ALA A 87 -28.51 11.76 -2.00
N SER A 88 -29.84 11.80 -1.99
CA SER A 88 -30.74 11.90 -3.15
C SER A 88 -31.37 13.28 -3.23
#